data_AF-A0A934NL16-F1
#
_entry.id   AF-A0A934NL16-F1
#
_cell.length_a   1.000
_cell.length_b   1.000
_cell.length_c   1.000
_cell.angle_alpha   90.00
_cell.angle_beta   90.00
_cell.angle_gamma   90.00
#
_symmetry.space_group_name_H-M   'P 1'
#
loop_
_entity.id
_entity.type
_entity.pdbx_description
1 polymer ?
#
loop_
_entity_poly.entity_id
_entity_poly.type
_entity_poly.pdbx_seq_one_letter_code
_entity_poly.pdbx_strand_id
1 'polypeptide(L)'
;VLLYGPPGTGKTLLARAIASNIDANFLKIVSSAIIDKYIGESARLIREMFGYARDHQTCIIFMDEIDAIGGRRFSEGTSADREIQRT
;
A
#
# COMPACT_ATOMS: atom_id res chain seq x y z
N VAL A 1 5.18 -7.33 7.51
CA VAL A 1 4.22 -8.10 8.32
C VAL A 1 2.86 -8.02 7.63
N LEU A 2 2.14 -9.13 7.50
CA LEU A 2 0.77 -9.14 6.96
C LEU A 2 -0.20 -9.45 8.10
N LEU A 3 -1.14 -8.53 8.37
CA LEU A 3 -2.22 -8.73 9.33
C LEU A 3 -3.48 -9.15 8.57
N TYR A 4 -4.03 -10.33 8.86
CA TYR A 4 -5.24 -10.84 8.21
C TYR A 4 -6.27 -11.33 9.24
N GLY A 5 -7.51 -11.53 8.79
CA GLY A 5 -8.62 -12.03 9.61
C GLY A 5 -9.89 -11.18 9.43
N PRO A 6 -10.97 -11.50 10.14
CA PRO A 6 -12.26 -10.79 10.04
C PRO A 6 -12.14 -9.26 10.26
N PRO A 7 -13.07 -8.45 9.71
CA PRO A 7 -13.14 -7.03 10.04
C PRO A 7 -13.43 -6.84 11.53
N GLY A 8 -12.97 -5.72 12.11
CA GLY A 8 -13.23 -5.40 13.52
C GLY A 8 -12.28 -6.05 14.55
N THR A 9 -11.32 -6.90 14.15
CA THR A 9 -10.33 -7.48 15.08
C THR A 9 -9.18 -6.53 15.45
N GLY A 10 -9.33 -5.23 15.21
CA GLY A 10 -8.35 -4.23 15.63
C GLY A 10 -7.02 -4.18 14.88
N LYS A 11 -6.91 -4.74 13.66
CA LYS A 11 -5.65 -4.74 12.87
C LYS A 11 -5.03 -3.35 12.68
N THR A 12 -5.84 -2.40 12.23
CA THR A 12 -5.44 -0.98 12.05
C THR A 12 -5.10 -0.32 13.38
N LEU A 13 -5.81 -0.69 14.46
CA LEU A 13 -5.59 -0.15 15.80
C LEU A 13 -4.25 -0.65 16.37
N LEU A 14 -3.96 -1.94 16.19
CA LEU A 14 -2.69 -2.55 16.60
C LEU A 14 -1.49 -1.90 15.92
N ALA A 15 -1.57 -1.66 14.60
CA ALA A 15 -0.49 -0.98 13.88
C ALA A 15 -0.24 0.45 14.41
N ARG A 16 -1.31 1.21 14.66
CA ARG A 16 -1.21 2.56 15.25
C ARG A 16 -0.67 2.52 16.68
N ALA A 17 -1.10 1.56 17.49
CA ALA A 17 -0.63 1.39 18.86
C ALA A 17 0.87 1.06 18.91
N ILE A 18 1.35 0.20 18.01
CA ILE A 18 2.78 -0.09 17.90
C ILE A 18 3.56 1.18 17.55
N ALA A 19 3.11 1.92 16.54
CA ALA A 19 3.78 3.16 16.12
C ALA A 19 3.86 4.19 17.25
N SER A 20 2.77 4.35 18.01
CA SER A 20 2.74 5.24 19.17
C SER A 20 3.61 4.76 20.33
N ASN A 21 3.76 3.45 20.54
CA ASN A 21 4.59 2.91 21.62
C ASN A 21 6.09 3.07 21.36
N ILE A 22 6.51 3.03 20.10
CA ILE A 22 7.92 3.18 19.72
C ILE A 22 8.27 4.60 19.27
N ASP A 23 7.33 5.55 19.41
CA ASP A 23 7.44 6.93 18.95
C ASP A 23 7.91 7.05 17.48
N ALA A 24 7.31 6.23 16.61
CA ALA A 24 7.64 6.18 15.19
C ALA A 24 6.66 7.00 14.35
N ASN A 25 7.17 7.60 13.27
CA ASN A 25 6.35 8.22 12.23
C ASN A 25 5.42 7.18 11.59
N PHE A 26 4.11 7.35 11.71
CA PHE A 26 3.11 6.42 11.19
C PHE A 26 2.50 6.91 9.87
N LEU A 27 2.92 6.30 8.76
CA LEU A 27 2.38 6.57 7.43
C LEU A 27 1.28 5.57 7.10
N LYS A 28 0.02 5.98 7.23
CA LYS A 28 -1.13 5.18 6.81
C LYS A 28 -1.49 5.45 5.35
N ILE A 29 -1.66 4.38 4.58
CA ILE A 29 -2.10 4.43 3.18
C ILE A 29 -3.22 3.41 2.99
N VAL A 30 -4.29 3.81 2.29
CA VAL A 30 -5.34 2.89 1.87
C VAL A 30 -5.03 2.48 0.44
N SER A 31 -4.86 1.18 0.18
CA SER A 31 -4.42 0.68 -1.12
C SER A 31 -5.38 1.04 -2.26
N SER A 32 -6.68 1.12 -2.00
CA SER A 32 -7.70 1.58 -2.96
C SER A 32 -7.47 3.02 -3.44
N ALA A 33 -6.95 3.90 -2.58
CA ALA A 33 -6.70 5.31 -2.91
C ALA A 33 -5.51 5.51 -3.87
N ILE A 34 -4.61 4.53 -4.01
CA ILE A 34 -3.43 4.63 -4.88
C ILE A 34 -3.78 4.30 -6.34
N ILE A 35 -4.86 3.55 -6.60
CA ILE A 35 -5.20 3.04 -7.94
C ILE A 35 -5.93 4.10 -8.78
N ASP A 36 -6.54 5.10 -8.14
CA ASP A 36 -7.51 5.95 -8.81
C ASP A 36 -6.84 6.98 -9.75
N LYS A 37 -7.02 6.74 -11.05
CA LYS A 37 -6.95 7.63 -12.23
C LYS A 37 -5.71 7.71 -13.13
N TYR A 38 -4.47 7.45 -12.70
CA TYR A 38 -3.33 7.56 -13.63
C TYR A 38 -2.22 6.55 -13.35
N ILE A 39 -2.09 5.56 -14.25
CA ILE A 39 -1.00 4.59 -14.27
C ILE A 39 0.32 5.36 -14.46
N GLY A 40 1.10 5.52 -13.39
CA GLY A 40 2.35 6.28 -13.36
C GLY A 40 2.47 7.21 -12.15
N GLU A 41 1.38 7.89 -11.78
CA GLU A 41 1.37 8.80 -10.63
C GLU A 41 1.39 8.03 -9.31
N SER A 42 0.71 6.89 -9.28
CA SER A 42 0.73 5.93 -8.18
C SER A 42 2.15 5.44 -7.83
N ALA A 43 2.95 5.11 -8.85
CA ALA A 43 4.33 4.67 -8.67
C ALA A 43 5.24 5.80 -8.16
N ARG A 44 5.00 7.04 -8.60
CA ARG A 44 5.71 8.23 -8.11
C ARG A 44 5.43 8.46 -6.64
N LEU A 45 4.14 8.45 -6.24
CA LEU A 45 3.72 8.61 -4.86
C LEU A 45 4.33 7.55 -3.93
N ILE A 46 4.36 6.29 -4.38
CA ILE A 46 4.99 5.21 -3.62
C ILE A 46 6.50 5.50 -3.41
N ARG A 47 7.21 5.92 -4.46
CA ARG A 47 8.65 6.26 -4.33
C ARG A 47 8.90 7.42 -3.39
N GLU A 48 8.09 8.48 -3.49
CA GLU A 48 8.20 9.66 -2.60
C GLU A 48 7.92 9.28 -1.15
N MET A 49 6.92 8.44 -0.90
CA MET A 49 6.59 7.95 0.44
C MET A 49 7.73 7.12 1.07
N PHE A 50 8.36 6.22 0.29
CA PHE A 50 9.55 5.51 0.76
C PHE A 50 10.77 6.42 0.93
N GLY A 51 10.88 7.49 0.12
CA GLY A 51 11.87 8.55 0.31
C GLY A 51 11.68 9.26 1.65
N TYR A 52 10.48 9.76 1.90
CA TYR A 52 10.10 10.41 3.15
C TYR A 52 10.37 9.51 4.37
N ALA A 53 9.99 8.24 4.30
CA ALA A 53 10.23 7.27 5.38
C ALA A 53 11.73 7.00 5.63
N ARG A 54 12.59 7.11 4.60
CA ARG A 54 14.04 7.01 4.76
C ARG A 54 14.64 8.25 5.43
N ASP A 55 14.12 9.43 5.11
CA ASP A 55 14.61 10.69 5.68
C ASP A 55 14.13 10.88 7.13
N HIS A 56 12.95 10.35 7.47
CA HIS A 56 12.32 10.49 8.79
C HIS A 56 12.42 9.18 9.58
N GLN A 57 13.65 8.75 9.88
CA GLN A 57 13.89 7.47 10.54
C GLN A 57 13.25 7.32 11.93
N THR A 58 13.04 6.04 12.24
CA THR A 58 11.93 5.44 12.98
C THR A 58 10.56 5.74 12.36
N CYS A 59 10.23 5.02 11.28
CA CYS A 59 8.98 5.16 10.55
C CYS A 59 8.32 3.79 10.27
N ILE A 60 6.99 3.73 10.39
CA ILE A 60 6.15 2.59 10.03
C ILE A 60 5.24 3.01 8.88
N ILE A 61 5.35 2.29 7.76
CA ILE A 61 4.40 2.38 6.64
C ILE A 61 3.34 1.29 6.83
N PHE A 62 2.08 1.71 6.91
CA PHE A 62 0.93 0.84 7.06
C PHE A 62 0.02 0.92 5.84
N MET A 63 -0.08 -0.18 5.08
CA MET A 63 -1.05 -0.33 3.99
C MET A 63 -2.31 -1.05 4.49
N ASP A 64 -3.45 -0.38 4.38
CA ASP A 64 -4.79 -0.88 4.69
C ASP A 64 -5.50 -1.31 3.40
N GLU A 65 -6.45 -2.26 3.49
CA GLU A 65 -7.26 -2.73 2.36
C GLU A 65 -6.43 -3.23 1.15
N ILE A 66 -5.33 -3.93 1.41
CA ILE A 66 -4.44 -4.45 0.36
C ILE A 66 -5.11 -5.48 -0.56
N ASP A 67 -6.21 -6.09 -0.10
CA ASP A 67 -7.06 -6.94 -0.92
C ASP A 67 -7.74 -6.18 -2.07
N ALA A 68 -7.91 -4.86 -1.97
CA ALA A 68 -8.44 -4.02 -3.05
C ALA A 68 -7.48 -3.95 -4.27
N ILE A 69 -6.17 -4.02 -4.05
CA ILE A 69 -5.16 -4.11 -5.13
C ILE A 69 -4.82 -5.57 -5.50
N GLY A 70 -5.05 -6.49 -4.57
CA GLY A 70 -4.62 -7.88 -4.65
C GLY A 70 -5.58 -8.82 -5.39
N GLY A 71 -6.61 -8.28 -6.03
CA GLY A 71 -7.51 -9.07 -6.87
C GLY A 71 -6.71 -9.97 -7.80
N ARG A 72 -6.92 -11.30 -7.70
CA ARG A 72 -6.38 -12.27 -8.65
C ARG A 72 -6.56 -11.68 -10.04
N ARG A 73 -5.53 -11.70 -10.89
CA ARG A 73 -5.66 -11.42 -12.32
C ARG A 73 -6.80 -12.28 -12.84
N PHE A 74 -8.01 -11.74 -12.86
CA PHE A 74 -9.08 -12.35 -13.61
C PHE A 74 -8.61 -12.25 -15.04
N SER A 75 -8.57 -13.40 -15.67
CA SER A 75 -8.35 -13.59 -17.09
C SER A 75 -9.47 -12.90 -17.88
N GLU A 76 -9.55 -11.58 -17.81
CA GLU A 76 -10.34 -10.79 -18.74
C GLU A 76 -9.37 -10.09 -19.66
N GLY A 77 -9.19 -10.72 -20.82
CA GLY A 77 -8.40 -10.21 -21.91
C GLY A 77 -8.88 -8.82 -22.30
N THR A 78 -8.14 -7.81 -21.84
CA THR A 78 -8.06 -6.53 -22.51
C THR A 78 -6.65 -6.41 -23.04
N SER A 79 -6.55 -6.33 -24.37
CA SER A 79 -5.34 -6.44 -25.20
C SER A 79 -4.21 -5.42 -24.95
N ALA A 80 -4.25 -4.66 -23.85
CA ALA A 80 -3.23 -3.67 -23.49
C ALA A 80 -2.03 -4.25 -22.72
N ASP A 81 -2.15 -5.45 -22.13
CA ASP A 81 -1.10 -6.06 -21.29
C ASP A 81 0.07 -6.71 -22.07
N ARG A 82 0.02 -6.77 -23.41
CA ARG A 82 1.06 -7.46 -24.21
C ARG A 82 2.27 -6.61 -24.57
N GLU A 83 2.21 -5.28 -24.44
CA GLU A 83 3.27 -4.40 -24.99
C GLU A 83 4.46 -4.22 -24.03
N ILE A 84 4.28 -4.44 -22.73
CA ILE A 84 5.31 -4.19 -21.70
C ILE A 84 6.29 -5.37 -21.53
N GLN A 85 6.10 -6.49 -22.24
CA GLN A 85 6.97 -7.67 -22.13
C GLN A 85 7.97 -7.85 -23.29
N ARG A 86 8.05 -6.90 -24.22
CA ARG A 86 8.97 -6.97 -25.38
C ARG A 86 9.67 -5.65 -25.71
N THR A 87 10.11 -4.89 -24.72
CA THR A 87 11.20 -3.92 -24.94
C THR A 87 12.09 -3.83 -23.71
#